data_AF-A0A0F7N764-F1
#
_entry.id   AF-A0A0F7N764-F1
#
_cell.length_a   1.000
_cell.length_b   1.000
_cell.length_c   1.000
_cell.angle_alpha   90.00
_cell.angle_beta   90.00
_cell.angle_gamma   90.00
#
_symmetry.space_group_name_H-M   'P 1'
#
loop_
_entity.id
_entity.type
_entity.pdbx_description
1 polymer ?
#
loop_
_entity_poly.entity_id
_entity_poly.type
_entity_poly.pdbx_seq_one_letter_code
_entity_poly.pdbx_strand_id
1 'polypeptide(L)'
;MNAANAAAGAQPRWIPPAERIRALARGELTPVTPRRAATVLLLRGTAPDGPWVYMLRRKTSMPFAAGAYAYPGGGVDPRDERPLSAAAWAGPSPARWAARLGVAEPEAQAVVCAAVRETFEEAGVLLAGASAAEVVADTTGADWEADRAALVARELGFADFLARRGLVVRTDLLGAWARWITPEFETRRYDTWFFVAALPEGQRTRNASTEADRAEWVRPAEAAEGYERGELVMLPPTISMLRGLRAFGSAAEALGAAGERDLSAVLVKARMEGDDVVLSAPGHEEFTRRLPS
;
A
#
# COMPACT_ATOMS: atom_id res chain seq x y z
N MET A 1 38.67 30.13 16.15
CA MET A 1 37.72 29.56 17.12
C MET A 1 36.50 29.11 16.33
N ASN A 2 36.19 27.82 16.40
CA ASN A 2 35.71 27.00 15.28
C ASN A 2 34.24 27.20 14.85
N ALA A 3 34.04 27.00 13.54
CA ALA A 3 32.80 26.59 12.92
C ALA A 3 32.39 25.20 13.43
N ALA A 4 31.43 25.14 14.35
CA ALA A 4 30.78 23.90 14.78
C ALA A 4 29.45 24.25 15.46
N ASN A 5 28.38 24.46 14.68
CA ASN A 5 26.99 24.15 15.07
C ASN A 5 25.97 24.50 13.96
N ALA A 6 26.18 23.93 12.78
CA ALA A 6 25.16 23.93 11.72
C ALA A 6 25.05 22.52 11.11
N ALA A 7 24.65 21.55 11.94
CA ALA A 7 24.28 20.21 11.50
C ALA A 7 23.39 19.54 12.56
N ALA A 8 22.14 20.00 12.68
CA ALA A 8 21.12 19.32 13.47
C ALA A 8 19.76 19.56 12.82
N GLY A 9 19.36 18.67 11.89
CA GLY A 9 18.07 18.81 11.22
C GLY A 9 17.70 17.72 10.21
N ALA A 10 18.39 16.58 10.19
CA ALA A 10 18.00 15.46 9.34
C ALA A 10 17.95 14.18 10.18
N GLN A 11 16.76 13.55 10.27
CA GLN A 11 16.44 12.11 10.42
C GLN A 11 15.08 11.93 11.16
N PRO A 12 14.26 10.92 10.80
CA PRO A 12 14.70 9.59 10.39
C PRO A 12 14.21 9.18 9.00
N ARG A 13 15.16 9.09 8.05
CA ARG A 13 15.00 8.11 6.97
C ARG A 13 15.01 6.74 7.66
N TRP A 14 14.23 5.77 7.17
CA TRP A 14 14.26 4.42 7.74
C TRP A 14 15.72 3.89 7.76
N ILE A 15 16.25 3.64 8.96
CA ILE A 15 17.58 3.06 9.18
C ILE A 15 17.36 1.62 9.64
N PRO A 16 17.75 0.62 8.85
CA PRO A 16 17.60 -0.76 9.26
C PRO A 16 18.65 -1.17 10.29
N PRO A 17 18.36 -2.20 11.11
CA PRO A 17 19.26 -2.66 12.15
C PRO A 17 20.50 -3.36 11.56
N ALA A 18 21.66 -2.68 11.58
CA ALA A 18 22.91 -3.16 11.02
C ALA A 18 23.31 -4.57 11.52
N GLU A 19 23.11 -4.88 12.80
CA GLU A 19 23.47 -6.20 13.33
C GLU A 19 22.65 -7.34 12.75
N ARG A 20 21.36 -7.12 12.48
CA ARG A 20 20.51 -8.16 11.85
C ARG A 20 20.93 -8.41 10.40
N ILE A 21 21.39 -7.37 9.72
CA ILE A 21 21.95 -7.48 8.38
C ILE A 21 23.23 -8.32 8.41
N ARG A 22 24.13 -8.06 9.38
CA ARG A 22 25.36 -8.86 9.54
C ARG A 22 25.05 -10.31 9.91
N ALA A 23 24.12 -10.54 10.84
CA ALA A 23 23.67 -11.89 11.19
C ALA A 23 23.07 -12.64 10.00
N LEU A 24 22.29 -11.96 9.14
CA LEU A 24 21.81 -12.52 7.88
C LEU A 24 22.97 -12.89 6.94
N ALA A 25 23.95 -12.00 6.77
CA ALA A 25 25.11 -12.25 5.92
C ALA A 25 25.98 -13.42 6.43
N ARG A 26 26.05 -13.63 7.75
CA ARG A 26 26.75 -14.78 8.38
C ARG A 26 25.93 -16.08 8.39
N GLY A 27 24.67 -16.05 7.96
CA GLY A 27 23.77 -17.21 8.01
C GLY A 27 23.22 -17.54 9.41
N GLU A 28 23.37 -16.62 10.37
CA GLU A 28 22.88 -16.76 11.75
C GLU A 28 21.41 -16.33 11.91
N LEU A 29 20.87 -15.63 10.90
CA LEU A 29 19.47 -15.22 10.86
C LEU A 29 18.71 -15.98 9.78
N THR A 30 17.70 -16.75 10.18
CA THR A 30 16.71 -17.30 9.25
C THR A 30 15.62 -16.25 8.96
N PRO A 31 15.42 -15.82 7.71
CA PRO A 31 14.38 -14.84 7.38
C PRO A 31 12.98 -15.37 7.67
N VAL A 32 12.12 -14.51 8.23
CA VAL A 32 10.70 -14.83 8.40
C VAL A 32 10.02 -14.84 7.03
N THR A 33 9.11 -15.78 6.78
CA THR A 33 8.29 -15.78 5.56
C THR A 33 7.43 -14.51 5.49
N PRO A 34 7.46 -13.74 4.38
CA PRO A 34 6.66 -12.54 4.27
C PRO A 34 5.17 -12.87 4.22
N ARG A 35 4.35 -12.09 4.93
CA ARG A 35 2.89 -12.16 4.85
C ARG A 35 2.40 -11.42 3.61
N ARG A 36 1.43 -11.97 2.88
CA ARG A 36 0.80 -11.27 1.75
C ARG A 36 0.04 -10.05 2.26
N ALA A 37 0.15 -8.95 1.53
CA ALA A 37 -0.53 -7.69 1.84
C ALA A 37 -0.94 -6.96 0.55
N ALA A 38 -1.95 -6.11 0.67
CA ALA A 38 -2.39 -5.24 -0.40
C ALA A 38 -2.49 -3.79 0.09
N THR A 39 -2.18 -2.85 -0.79
CA THR A 39 -2.21 -1.41 -0.48
C THR A 39 -2.76 -0.65 -1.67
N VAL A 40 -3.66 0.31 -1.43
CA VAL A 40 -4.35 1.07 -2.49
C VAL A 40 -4.00 2.54 -2.40
N LEU A 41 -3.37 3.06 -3.44
CA LEU A 41 -3.22 4.48 -3.69
C LEU A 41 -4.55 4.99 -4.24
N LEU A 42 -5.40 5.51 -3.35
CA LEU A 42 -6.66 6.11 -3.76
C LEU A 42 -6.42 7.51 -4.31
N LEU A 43 -6.86 7.75 -5.54
CA LEU A 43 -6.56 8.93 -6.33
C LEU A 43 -7.81 9.76 -6.62
N ARG A 44 -7.65 11.08 -6.75
CA ARG A 44 -8.65 11.98 -7.34
C ARG A 44 -7.95 13.04 -8.18
N GLY A 45 -8.71 13.88 -8.87
CA GLY A 45 -8.17 14.98 -9.66
C GLY A 45 -8.16 14.69 -11.16
N THR A 46 -8.34 15.74 -11.93
CA THR A 46 -8.53 15.73 -13.38
C THR A 46 -7.37 16.43 -14.08
N ALA A 47 -7.22 16.15 -15.37
CA ALA A 47 -6.22 16.82 -16.19
C ALA A 47 -6.50 18.33 -16.30
N PRO A 48 -5.46 19.18 -16.39
CA PRO A 48 -4.03 18.85 -16.37
C PRO A 48 -3.39 18.91 -14.97
N ASP A 49 -4.17 19.11 -13.91
CA ASP A 49 -3.65 19.47 -12.58
C ASP A 49 -2.95 18.32 -11.84
N GLY A 50 -2.97 17.09 -12.38
CA GLY A 50 -2.36 15.92 -11.77
C GLY A 50 -3.28 15.26 -10.73
N PRO A 51 -2.96 14.01 -10.34
CA PRO A 51 -3.68 13.34 -9.28
C PRO A 51 -3.35 13.93 -7.90
N TRP A 52 -4.32 13.87 -7.00
CA TRP A 52 -4.14 13.91 -5.55
C TRP A 52 -4.21 12.47 -5.04
N VAL A 53 -3.47 12.17 -3.99
CA VAL A 53 -3.46 10.83 -3.36
C VAL A 53 -3.89 10.94 -1.91
N TYR A 54 -4.72 10.00 -1.46
CA TYR A 54 -5.15 9.89 -0.08
C TYR A 54 -4.08 9.15 0.74
N MET A 55 -3.55 9.80 1.76
CA MET A 55 -2.51 9.25 2.64
C MET A 55 -2.96 9.26 4.10
N LEU A 56 -2.51 8.25 4.84
CA LEU A 56 -2.74 8.08 6.27
C LEU A 56 -1.42 8.24 7.02
N ARG A 57 -1.42 8.92 8.16
CA ARG A 57 -0.27 8.96 9.08
C ARG A 57 -0.52 8.01 10.24
N ARG A 58 0.34 7.02 10.38
CA ARG A 58 0.28 6.04 11.48
C ARG A 58 0.49 6.75 12.82
N LYS A 59 -0.26 6.34 13.85
CA LYS A 59 -0.07 6.81 15.23
C LYS A 59 1.40 6.71 15.64
N THR A 60 1.91 7.76 16.29
CA THR A 60 3.30 7.80 16.78
C THR A 60 3.58 6.78 17.87
N SER A 61 2.55 6.22 18.50
CA SER A 61 2.65 5.13 19.49
C SER A 61 2.85 3.74 18.89
N MET A 62 2.83 3.60 17.56
CA MET A 62 2.95 2.29 16.91
C MET A 62 4.38 1.72 17.01
N PRO A 63 4.55 0.41 17.27
CA PRO A 63 5.88 -0.21 17.43
C PRO A 63 6.68 -0.30 16.13
N PHE A 64 6.02 -0.16 14.98
CA PHE A 64 6.64 -0.21 13.65
C PHE A 64 6.11 0.93 12.78
N ALA A 65 7.02 1.64 12.12
CA ALA A 65 6.73 2.79 11.27
C ALA A 65 5.86 3.86 11.96
N ALA A 66 6.17 4.16 13.22
CA ALA A 66 5.53 5.24 14.00
C ALA A 66 5.61 6.57 13.26
N GLY A 67 4.47 7.28 13.15
CA GLY A 67 4.42 8.58 12.47
C GLY A 67 4.66 8.52 10.96
N ALA A 68 4.84 7.32 10.38
CA ALA A 68 5.08 7.18 8.96
C ALA A 68 3.76 7.36 8.19
N TYR A 69 3.87 8.03 7.05
CA TYR A 69 2.83 8.14 6.06
C TYR A 69 2.77 6.86 5.21
N ALA A 70 1.55 6.40 4.97
CA ALA A 70 1.19 5.22 4.21
C ALA A 70 -0.10 5.47 3.41
N TYR A 71 -0.53 4.46 2.66
CA TYR A 71 -1.84 4.44 2.00
C TYR A 71 -2.73 3.40 2.70
N PRO A 72 -4.06 3.43 2.47
CA PRO A 72 -4.95 2.36 2.90
C PRO A 72 -4.43 0.98 2.50
N GLY A 73 -4.33 0.07 3.46
CA GLY A 73 -3.80 -1.26 3.16
C GLY A 73 -3.46 -2.09 4.39
N GLY A 74 -3.36 -3.39 4.16
CA GLY A 74 -3.12 -4.35 5.23
C GLY A 74 -2.84 -5.75 4.71
N GLY A 75 -2.74 -6.69 5.65
CA GLY A 75 -2.49 -8.09 5.34
C GLY A 75 -3.70 -8.76 4.69
N VAL A 76 -3.46 -9.75 3.85
CA VAL A 76 -4.52 -10.67 3.41
C VAL A 76 -5.01 -11.46 4.63
N ASP A 77 -6.30 -11.37 4.95
CA ASP A 77 -6.93 -12.16 6.00
C ASP A 77 -7.37 -13.52 5.42
N PRO A 78 -7.33 -14.63 6.18
CA PRO A 78 -7.86 -15.91 5.70
C PRO A 78 -9.30 -15.85 5.17
N ARG A 79 -10.12 -14.90 5.64
CA ARG A 79 -11.50 -14.69 5.12
C ARG A 79 -11.51 -14.13 3.69
N ASP A 80 -10.42 -13.48 3.24
CA ASP A 80 -10.27 -13.01 1.86
C ASP A 80 -10.03 -14.18 0.88
N GLU A 81 -9.61 -15.34 1.39
CA GLU A 81 -9.39 -16.56 0.59
C GLU A 81 -10.69 -17.30 0.27
N ARG A 82 -11.81 -16.91 0.89
CA ARG A 82 -13.11 -17.52 0.58
C ARG A 82 -13.45 -17.27 -0.89
N PRO A 83 -13.68 -18.31 -1.70
CA PRO A 83 -14.01 -18.13 -3.12
C PRO A 83 -15.25 -17.28 -3.31
N LEU A 84 -15.15 -16.29 -4.19
CA LEU A 84 -16.30 -15.52 -4.66
C LEU A 84 -16.95 -16.26 -5.84
N SER A 85 -18.28 -16.18 -5.94
CA SER A 85 -18.97 -16.68 -7.12
C SER A 85 -18.67 -15.77 -8.32
N ALA A 86 -18.78 -16.31 -9.54
CA ALA A 86 -18.63 -15.51 -10.75
C ALA A 86 -19.62 -14.32 -10.81
N ALA A 87 -20.79 -14.46 -10.18
CA ALA A 87 -21.78 -13.38 -10.10
C ALA A 87 -21.37 -12.26 -9.12
N ALA A 88 -20.50 -12.53 -8.15
CA ALA A 88 -20.02 -11.55 -7.18
C ALA A 88 -18.72 -10.85 -7.62
N TRP A 89 -18.23 -11.11 -8.84
CA TRP A 89 -16.95 -10.63 -9.34
C TRP A 89 -17.12 -9.91 -10.68
N ALA A 90 -16.80 -8.63 -10.72
CA ALA A 90 -16.82 -7.82 -11.94
C ALA A 90 -15.41 -7.33 -12.30
N GLY A 91 -15.08 -7.37 -13.60
CA GLY A 91 -13.77 -6.96 -14.13
C GLY A 91 -12.90 -8.14 -14.59
N PRO A 92 -11.57 -7.97 -14.65
CA PRO A 92 -10.64 -9.04 -15.02
C PRO A 92 -10.86 -10.29 -14.17
N SER A 93 -10.91 -11.48 -14.80
CA SER A 93 -11.13 -12.73 -14.06
C SER A 93 -10.04 -13.01 -13.02
N PRO A 94 -10.30 -13.86 -12.01
CA PRO A 94 -9.26 -14.32 -11.08
C PRO A 94 -8.02 -14.87 -11.81
N ALA A 95 -8.21 -15.61 -12.90
CA ALA A 95 -7.14 -16.08 -13.78
C ALA A 95 -6.29 -14.94 -14.38
N ARG A 96 -6.93 -13.87 -14.85
CA ARG A 96 -6.23 -12.70 -15.40
C ARG A 96 -5.46 -11.94 -14.32
N TRP A 97 -6.03 -11.82 -13.11
CA TRP A 97 -5.33 -11.27 -11.96
C TRP A 97 -4.15 -12.14 -11.51
N ALA A 98 -4.31 -13.46 -11.50
CA ALA A 98 -3.24 -14.41 -11.18
C ALA A 98 -2.04 -14.26 -12.10
N ALA A 99 -2.29 -14.22 -13.41
CA ALA A 99 -1.26 -13.96 -14.41
C ALA A 99 -0.61 -12.58 -14.20
N ARG A 100 -1.42 -11.54 -13.92
CA ARG A 100 -0.93 -10.17 -13.71
C ARG A 100 -0.04 -10.05 -12.47
N LEU A 101 -0.45 -10.66 -11.35
CA LEU A 101 0.21 -10.56 -10.05
C LEU A 101 1.35 -11.58 -9.87
N GLY A 102 1.44 -12.58 -10.75
CA GLY A 102 2.45 -13.64 -10.72
C GLY A 102 2.25 -14.63 -9.57
N VAL A 103 0.99 -15.01 -9.31
CA VAL A 103 0.58 -15.93 -8.22
C VAL A 103 -0.54 -16.87 -8.70
N ALA A 104 -0.93 -17.85 -7.89
CA ALA A 104 -2.07 -18.73 -8.20
C ALA A 104 -3.43 -17.99 -8.10
N GLU A 105 -4.46 -18.50 -8.77
CA GLU A 105 -5.79 -17.84 -8.81
C GLU A 105 -6.42 -17.58 -7.44
N PRO A 106 -6.44 -18.54 -6.49
CA PRO A 106 -7.00 -18.28 -5.15
C PRO A 106 -6.22 -17.18 -4.42
N GLU A 107 -4.90 -17.12 -4.61
CA GLU A 107 -4.05 -16.10 -4.00
C GLU A 107 -4.31 -14.72 -4.60
N ALA A 108 -4.47 -14.65 -5.93
CA ALA A 108 -4.80 -13.41 -6.62
C ALA A 108 -6.16 -12.87 -6.16
N GLN A 109 -7.16 -13.74 -6.03
CA GLN A 109 -8.47 -13.36 -5.50
C GLN A 109 -8.34 -12.77 -4.09
N ALA A 110 -7.58 -13.43 -3.22
CA ALA A 110 -7.40 -12.98 -1.83
C ALA A 110 -6.68 -11.63 -1.75
N VAL A 111 -5.63 -11.41 -2.57
CA VAL A 111 -4.92 -10.12 -2.65
C VAL A 111 -5.83 -9.00 -3.14
N VAL A 112 -6.64 -9.25 -4.18
CA VAL A 112 -7.60 -8.25 -4.70
C VAL A 112 -8.72 -7.96 -3.70
N CYS A 113 -9.25 -8.99 -3.03
CA CYS A 113 -10.25 -8.80 -1.98
C CYS A 113 -9.68 -8.00 -0.80
N ALA A 114 -8.46 -8.31 -0.36
CA ALA A 114 -7.79 -7.54 0.69
C ALA A 114 -7.61 -6.07 0.28
N ALA A 115 -7.24 -5.79 -0.97
CA ALA A 115 -7.10 -4.41 -1.47
C ALA A 115 -8.41 -3.62 -1.30
N VAL A 116 -9.55 -4.20 -1.70
CA VAL A 116 -10.86 -3.53 -1.60
C VAL A 116 -11.35 -3.46 -0.16
N ARG A 117 -11.21 -4.54 0.61
CA ARG A 117 -11.60 -4.61 2.02
C ARG A 117 -10.85 -3.56 2.85
N GLU A 118 -9.53 -3.53 2.78
CA GLU A 118 -8.69 -2.58 3.52
C GLU A 118 -9.00 -1.13 3.13
N THR A 119 -9.29 -0.86 1.85
CA THR A 119 -9.71 0.48 1.40
C THR A 119 -11.02 0.91 2.06
N PHE A 120 -11.99 0.00 2.20
CA PHE A 120 -13.24 0.27 2.88
C PHE A 120 -13.06 0.43 4.38
N GLU A 121 -12.28 -0.45 5.01
CA GLU A 121 -11.96 -0.41 6.43
C GLU A 121 -11.29 0.92 6.83
N GLU A 122 -10.26 1.36 6.10
CA GLU A 122 -9.44 2.50 6.53
C GLU A 122 -9.89 3.85 5.97
N ALA A 123 -10.41 3.87 4.73
CA ALA A 123 -10.80 5.11 4.05
C ALA A 123 -12.32 5.29 3.95
N GLY A 124 -13.12 4.26 4.25
CA GLY A 124 -14.57 4.28 4.04
C GLY A 124 -14.98 4.16 2.57
N VAL A 125 -14.03 3.87 1.68
CA VAL A 125 -14.26 3.82 0.23
C VAL A 125 -14.37 2.39 -0.25
N LEU A 126 -15.46 2.05 -0.93
CA LEU A 126 -15.77 0.70 -1.37
C LEU A 126 -15.73 0.59 -2.90
N LEU A 127 -14.86 -0.28 -3.42
CA LEU A 127 -14.78 -0.61 -4.84
C LEU A 127 -15.72 -1.80 -5.16
N ALA A 128 -17.02 -1.57 -4.98
CA ALA A 128 -18.08 -2.54 -5.24
C ALA A 128 -19.37 -1.81 -5.66
N GLY A 129 -20.30 -2.55 -6.26
CA GLY A 129 -21.59 -2.02 -6.71
C GLY A 129 -22.65 -3.11 -6.86
N ALA A 130 -23.88 -2.72 -7.20
CA ALA A 130 -24.97 -3.66 -7.47
C ALA A 130 -24.76 -4.47 -8.77
N SER A 131 -23.89 -3.97 -9.66
CA SER A 131 -23.59 -4.59 -10.95
C SER A 131 -22.20 -4.19 -11.44
N ALA A 132 -21.76 -4.78 -12.55
CA ALA A 132 -20.50 -4.44 -13.22
C ALA A 132 -20.48 -3.02 -13.81
N ALA A 133 -21.62 -2.33 -13.89
CA ALA A 133 -21.71 -0.96 -14.41
C ALA A 133 -21.79 0.10 -13.30
N GLU A 134 -22.08 -0.31 -12.06
CA GLU A 134 -22.40 0.60 -10.97
C GLU A 134 -21.37 0.54 -9.84
N VAL A 135 -21.36 1.60 -9.04
CA VAL A 135 -20.64 1.67 -7.76
C VAL A 135 -21.62 2.09 -6.68
N VAL A 136 -21.37 1.68 -5.43
CA VAL A 136 -22.08 2.26 -4.29
C VAL A 136 -21.74 3.75 -4.22
N ALA A 137 -22.74 4.62 -4.31
CA ALA A 137 -22.50 6.08 -4.32
C ALA A 137 -22.21 6.66 -2.92
N ASP A 138 -22.80 6.09 -1.88
CA ASP A 138 -22.66 6.58 -0.50
C ASP A 138 -22.50 5.42 0.49
N THR A 139 -21.39 5.44 1.23
CA THR A 139 -20.99 4.48 2.25
C THR A 139 -21.01 5.08 3.67
N THR A 140 -21.61 6.25 3.85
CA THR A 140 -21.56 7.01 5.12
C THR A 140 -22.69 6.70 6.10
N GLY A 141 -23.69 5.93 5.67
CA GLY A 141 -24.83 5.51 6.51
C GLY A 141 -24.44 4.68 7.73
N ALA A 142 -25.26 4.69 8.78
CA ALA A 142 -24.99 3.99 10.02
C ALA A 142 -24.89 2.46 9.85
N ASP A 143 -25.65 1.89 8.91
CA ASP A 143 -25.58 0.48 8.56
C ASP A 143 -24.27 0.12 7.84
N TRP A 144 -23.75 1.01 6.98
CA TRP A 144 -22.43 0.85 6.36
C TRP A 144 -21.32 0.91 7.40
N GLU A 145 -21.44 1.82 8.36
CA GLU A 145 -20.46 1.92 9.45
C GLU A 145 -20.46 0.67 10.34
N ALA A 146 -21.63 0.11 10.63
CA ALA A 146 -21.74 -1.14 11.38
C ALA A 146 -21.05 -2.30 10.65
N ASP A 147 -21.25 -2.43 9.34
CA ASP A 147 -20.59 -3.46 8.55
C ASP A 147 -19.08 -3.24 8.44
N ARG A 148 -18.63 -1.98 8.26
CA ARG A 148 -17.21 -1.63 8.27
C ARG A 148 -16.56 -2.00 9.61
N ALA A 149 -17.20 -1.67 10.73
CA ALA A 149 -16.72 -2.02 12.05
C ALA A 149 -16.64 -3.55 12.24
N ALA A 150 -17.61 -4.31 11.74
CA ALA A 150 -17.60 -5.77 11.79
C ALA A 150 -16.47 -6.38 10.92
N LEU A 151 -16.13 -5.78 9.78
CA LEU A 151 -14.96 -6.17 8.97
C LEU A 151 -13.65 -5.92 9.73
N VAL A 152 -13.48 -4.70 10.28
CA VAL A 152 -12.31 -4.32 11.11
C VAL A 152 -12.14 -5.26 12.32
N ALA A 153 -13.24 -5.60 12.99
CA ALA A 153 -13.27 -6.53 14.12
C ALA A 153 -13.08 -8.00 13.70
N ARG A 154 -13.06 -8.29 12.39
CA ARG A 154 -12.98 -9.64 11.80
C ARG A 154 -14.14 -10.55 12.18
N GLU A 155 -15.28 -9.95 12.51
CA GLU A 155 -16.55 -10.62 12.81
C GLU A 155 -17.32 -10.94 11.53
N LEU A 156 -17.09 -10.17 10.47
CA LEU A 156 -17.64 -10.36 9.14
C LEU A 156 -16.51 -10.60 8.13
N GLY A 157 -16.67 -11.56 7.23
CA GLY A 157 -15.77 -11.75 6.09
C GLY A 157 -16.20 -10.90 4.90
N PHE A 158 -15.25 -10.45 4.07
CA PHE A 158 -15.55 -9.59 2.92
C PHE A 158 -16.52 -10.23 1.93
N ALA A 159 -16.37 -11.53 1.64
CA ALA A 159 -17.30 -12.27 0.79
C ALA A 159 -18.73 -12.29 1.34
N ASP A 160 -18.89 -12.46 2.66
CA ASP A 160 -20.21 -12.44 3.31
C ASP A 160 -20.82 -11.05 3.33
N PHE A 161 -19.99 -10.02 3.54
CA PHE A 161 -20.39 -8.62 3.44
C PHE A 161 -20.98 -8.31 2.06
N LEU A 162 -20.27 -8.68 0.99
CA LEU A 162 -20.75 -8.50 -0.39
C LEU A 162 -22.06 -9.26 -0.62
N ALA A 163 -22.13 -10.54 -0.21
CA ALA A 163 -23.32 -11.37 -0.39
C ALA A 163 -24.54 -10.81 0.34
N ARG A 164 -24.37 -10.38 1.61
CA ARG A 164 -25.45 -9.79 2.43
C ARG A 164 -26.01 -8.51 1.81
N ARG A 165 -25.17 -7.72 1.14
CA ARG A 165 -25.58 -6.47 0.49
C ARG A 165 -25.96 -6.63 -0.99
N GLY A 166 -25.87 -7.85 -1.55
CA GLY A 166 -26.12 -8.09 -2.97
C GLY A 166 -25.14 -7.35 -3.89
N LEU A 167 -23.89 -7.23 -3.47
CA LEU A 167 -22.86 -6.48 -4.18
C LEU A 167 -21.91 -7.39 -4.95
N VAL A 168 -21.37 -6.85 -6.03
CA VAL A 168 -20.24 -7.41 -6.78
C VAL A 168 -19.00 -6.58 -6.49
N VAL A 169 -17.85 -7.22 -6.29
CA VAL A 169 -16.57 -6.51 -6.21
C VAL A 169 -16.18 -6.02 -7.61
N ARG A 170 -15.85 -4.73 -7.72
CA ARG A 170 -15.49 -4.06 -8.98
C ARG A 170 -13.98 -4.05 -9.16
N THR A 171 -13.43 -5.19 -9.53
CA THR A 171 -11.97 -5.36 -9.66
C THR A 171 -11.39 -4.59 -10.85
N ASP A 172 -12.21 -4.24 -11.84
CA ASP A 172 -11.84 -3.35 -12.94
C ASP A 172 -11.52 -1.91 -12.51
N LEU A 173 -11.91 -1.50 -11.30
CA LEU A 173 -11.55 -0.21 -10.72
C LEU A 173 -10.15 -0.19 -10.08
N LEU A 174 -9.48 -1.35 -9.99
CA LEU A 174 -8.13 -1.49 -9.49
C LEU A 174 -7.13 -1.62 -10.64
N GLY A 175 -6.01 -0.90 -10.53
CA GLY A 175 -4.83 -1.10 -11.37
C GLY A 175 -3.64 -1.55 -10.54
N ALA A 176 -3.07 -2.74 -10.81
CA ALA A 176 -1.85 -3.16 -10.11
C ALA A 176 -0.64 -2.31 -10.53
N TRP A 177 0.10 -1.81 -9.54
CA TRP A 177 1.03 -0.69 -9.71
C TRP A 177 2.49 -1.01 -9.42
N ALA A 178 2.74 -1.79 -8.36
CA ALA A 178 4.06 -2.26 -7.95
C ALA A 178 3.93 -3.46 -7.01
N ARG A 179 5.03 -4.20 -6.81
CA ARG A 179 5.14 -5.22 -5.76
C ARG A 179 6.43 -5.02 -4.98
N TRP A 180 6.33 -4.93 -3.65
CA TRP A 180 7.49 -4.77 -2.78
C TRP A 180 7.52 -5.86 -1.72
N ILE A 181 8.70 -6.46 -1.53
CA ILE A 181 8.93 -7.45 -0.48
C ILE A 181 9.84 -6.82 0.56
N THR A 182 9.37 -6.85 1.81
CA THR A 182 10.15 -6.34 2.95
C THR A 182 11.47 -7.12 3.07
N PRO A 183 12.62 -6.44 3.28
CA PRO A 183 13.92 -7.08 3.37
C PRO A 183 14.00 -8.24 4.38
N GLU A 184 14.86 -9.21 4.10
CA GLU A 184 15.00 -10.47 4.86
C GLU A 184 15.48 -10.30 6.30
N PHE A 185 16.22 -9.23 6.57
CA PHE A 185 16.68 -8.91 7.91
C PHE A 185 15.57 -8.34 8.80
N GLU A 186 14.41 -7.97 8.27
CA GLU A 186 13.31 -7.45 9.09
C GLU A 186 12.61 -8.55 9.89
N THR A 187 12.17 -8.20 11.10
CA THR A 187 11.45 -9.15 11.97
C THR A 187 9.99 -9.37 11.53
N ARG A 188 9.42 -8.38 10.86
CA ARG A 188 8.07 -8.42 10.29
C ARG A 188 8.19 -8.13 8.81
N ARG A 189 7.80 -9.11 7.99
CA ARG A 189 7.94 -9.02 6.55
C ARG A 189 6.59 -9.13 5.87
N TYR A 190 6.43 -8.31 4.85
CA TYR A 190 5.28 -8.31 3.97
C TYR A 190 5.71 -8.42 2.51
N ASP A 191 4.94 -9.18 1.74
CA ASP A 191 4.95 -9.20 0.28
C ASP A 191 3.70 -8.42 -0.16
N THR A 192 3.92 -7.18 -0.57
CA THR A 192 2.85 -6.18 -0.71
C THR A 192 2.65 -5.85 -2.17
N TRP A 193 1.44 -6.10 -2.67
CA TRP A 193 0.99 -5.59 -3.96
C TRP A 193 0.36 -4.21 -3.76
N PHE A 194 0.86 -3.23 -4.49
CA PHE A 194 0.31 -1.89 -4.54
C PHE A 194 -0.64 -1.78 -5.73
N PHE A 195 -1.77 -1.14 -5.50
CA PHE A 195 -2.78 -0.85 -6.51
C PHE A 195 -3.05 0.65 -6.56
N VAL A 196 -3.50 1.15 -7.70
CA VAL A 196 -4.12 2.47 -7.84
C VAL A 196 -5.62 2.31 -8.06
N ALA A 197 -6.40 3.23 -7.54
CA ALA A 197 -7.84 3.32 -7.79
C ALA A 197 -8.26 4.80 -7.85
N ALA A 198 -9.16 5.15 -8.76
CA ALA A 198 -9.81 6.46 -8.71
C ALA A 198 -10.92 6.44 -7.65
N LEU A 199 -11.10 7.55 -6.91
CA LEU A 199 -12.20 7.73 -5.98
C LEU A 199 -13.53 7.57 -6.74
N PRO A 200 -14.38 6.60 -6.38
CA PRO A 200 -15.68 6.42 -7.02
C PRO A 200 -16.55 7.66 -6.85
N GLU A 201 -17.34 7.99 -7.87
CA GLU A 201 -18.27 9.12 -7.83
C GLU A 201 -19.26 8.97 -6.66
N GLY A 202 -19.53 10.08 -5.97
CA GLY A 202 -20.40 10.14 -4.79
C GLY A 202 -19.71 9.80 -3.46
N GLN A 203 -18.70 8.93 -3.48
CA GLN A 203 -18.04 8.50 -2.25
C GLN A 203 -17.09 9.56 -1.70
N ARG A 204 -16.88 9.52 -0.38
CA ARG A 204 -16.00 10.44 0.35
C ARG A 204 -15.06 9.64 1.23
N THR A 205 -13.80 10.04 1.28
CA THR A 205 -12.86 9.45 2.23
C THR A 205 -13.13 9.96 3.65
N ARG A 206 -12.81 9.12 4.63
CA ARG A 206 -12.79 9.47 6.05
C ARG A 206 -11.60 8.79 6.71
N ASN A 207 -11.00 9.43 7.71
CA ASN A 207 -10.07 8.71 8.58
C ASN A 207 -10.88 7.75 9.46
N ALA A 208 -11.06 6.52 9.00
CA ALA A 208 -11.85 5.50 9.69
C ALA A 208 -10.97 4.46 10.40
N SER A 209 -9.65 4.54 10.18
CA SER A 209 -8.64 3.68 10.82
C SER A 209 -8.39 4.12 12.26
N THR A 210 -8.40 3.17 13.20
CA THR A 210 -7.93 3.41 14.56
C THR A 210 -6.40 3.44 14.66
N GLU A 211 -5.69 3.08 13.59
CA GLU A 211 -4.23 3.06 13.53
C GLU A 211 -3.62 4.36 13.01
N ALA A 212 -4.44 5.22 12.39
CA ALA A 212 -4.01 6.51 11.84
C ALA A 212 -4.50 7.69 12.68
N ASP A 213 -3.61 8.63 13.00
CA ASP A 213 -3.97 9.86 13.72
C ASP A 213 -4.28 11.04 12.79
N ARG A 214 -3.95 10.91 11.50
CA ARG A 214 -4.22 11.90 10.47
C ARG A 214 -4.47 11.20 9.14
N ALA A 215 -5.36 11.78 8.34
CA ALA A 215 -5.55 11.41 6.94
C ALA A 215 -5.70 12.67 6.11
N GLU A 216 -5.09 12.69 4.93
CA GLU A 216 -5.14 13.86 4.06
C GLU A 216 -5.05 13.49 2.58
N TRP A 217 -5.65 14.33 1.75
CA TRP A 217 -5.38 14.36 0.33
C TRP A 217 -4.20 15.28 0.09
N VAL A 218 -3.16 14.79 -0.57
CA VAL A 218 -1.94 15.55 -0.89
C VAL A 218 -1.55 15.35 -2.34
N ARG A 219 -0.90 16.36 -2.94
CA ARG A 219 -0.31 16.17 -4.27
C ARG A 219 0.95 15.29 -4.17
N PRO A 220 1.18 14.33 -5.08
CA PRO A 220 2.36 13.48 -5.03
C PRO A 220 3.68 14.24 -5.00
N ALA A 221 3.77 15.38 -5.70
CA ALA A 221 4.95 16.24 -5.68
C ALA A 221 5.20 16.86 -4.30
N GLU A 222 4.18 17.47 -3.69
CA GLU A 222 4.26 18.10 -2.37
C GLU A 222 4.66 17.08 -1.28
N ALA A 223 4.06 15.89 -1.33
CA ALA A 223 4.38 14.82 -0.39
C ALA A 223 5.82 14.30 -0.56
N ALA A 224 6.30 14.18 -1.79
CA ALA A 224 7.68 13.77 -2.07
C ALA A 224 8.70 14.84 -1.59
N GLU A 225 8.40 16.12 -1.80
CA GLU A 225 9.23 17.22 -1.30
C GLU A 225 9.25 17.27 0.24
N GLY A 226 8.10 17.03 0.89
CA GLY A 226 8.02 16.92 2.35
C GLY A 226 8.86 15.76 2.90
N TYR A 227 8.91 14.62 2.20
CA TYR A 227 9.83 13.53 2.53
C TYR A 227 11.29 13.94 2.35
N GLU A 228 11.63 14.66 1.29
CA GLU A 228 13.00 15.13 1.02
C GLU A 228 13.51 16.12 2.07
N ARG A 229 12.61 16.98 2.58
CA ARG A 229 12.87 17.89 3.72
C ARG A 229 12.89 17.17 5.08
N GLY A 230 12.49 15.90 5.15
CA GLY A 230 12.41 15.12 6.39
C GLY A 230 11.19 15.43 7.26
N GLU A 231 10.20 16.15 6.73
CA GLU A 231 8.96 16.52 7.41
C GLU A 231 7.94 15.38 7.41
N LEU A 232 7.92 14.59 6.33
CA LEU A 232 7.04 13.43 6.18
C LEU A 232 7.85 12.15 6.22
N VAL A 233 7.74 11.42 7.32
CA VAL A 233 8.38 10.11 7.47
C VAL A 233 7.67 9.12 6.54
N MET A 234 8.40 8.43 5.68
CA MET A 234 7.86 7.44 4.75
C MET A 234 8.82 6.25 4.63
N LEU A 235 8.26 5.07 4.40
CA LEU A 235 9.04 3.90 3.98
C LEU A 235 9.37 4.01 2.47
N PRO A 236 10.45 3.33 2.00
CA PRO A 236 10.85 3.36 0.59
C PRO A 236 9.72 3.07 -0.43
N PRO A 237 8.84 2.06 -0.22
CA PRO A 237 7.72 1.83 -1.13
C PRO A 237 6.83 3.06 -1.27
N THR A 238 6.47 3.72 -0.17
CA THR A 238 5.57 4.89 -0.17
C THR A 238 6.12 6.03 -1.02
N ILE A 239 7.37 6.46 -0.78
CA ILE A 239 7.96 7.56 -1.57
C ILE A 239 8.19 7.17 -3.04
N SER A 240 8.52 5.91 -3.32
CA SER A 240 8.64 5.41 -4.69
C SER A 240 7.33 5.55 -5.46
N MET A 241 6.21 5.22 -4.80
CA MET A 241 4.87 5.35 -5.39
C MET A 241 4.53 6.81 -5.73
N LEU A 242 4.77 7.74 -4.79
CA LEU A 242 4.55 9.18 -5.02
C LEU A 242 5.34 9.71 -6.22
N ARG A 243 6.61 9.32 -6.33
CA ARG A 243 7.47 9.72 -7.45
C ARG A 243 6.95 9.19 -8.78
N GLY A 244 6.46 7.95 -8.82
CA GLY A 244 5.83 7.38 -10.00
C GLY A 244 4.58 8.14 -10.44
N LEU A 245 3.76 8.61 -9.51
CA LEU A 245 2.53 9.35 -9.82
C LEU A 245 2.75 10.74 -10.42
N ARG A 246 3.96 11.33 -10.27
CA ARG A 246 4.28 12.68 -10.79
C ARG A 246 4.24 12.78 -12.32
N ALA A 247 4.31 11.65 -13.01
CA ALA A 247 4.30 11.60 -14.48
C ALA A 247 2.91 11.77 -15.10
N PHE A 248 1.83 11.77 -14.31
CA PHE A 248 0.46 11.74 -14.80
C PHE A 248 -0.26 13.07 -14.55
N GLY A 249 -1.04 13.50 -15.54
CA GLY A 249 -1.87 14.70 -15.48
C GLY A 249 -3.21 14.47 -14.79
N SER A 250 -3.63 13.23 -14.52
CA SER A 250 -4.90 12.94 -13.83
C SER A 250 -4.91 11.59 -13.12
N ALA A 251 -5.90 11.38 -12.25
CA ALA A 251 -6.14 10.06 -11.64
C ALA A 251 -6.50 8.98 -12.68
N ALA A 252 -7.25 9.36 -13.72
CA ALA A 252 -7.64 8.45 -14.80
C ALA A 252 -6.43 8.00 -15.64
N GLU A 253 -5.51 8.91 -15.95
CA GLU A 253 -4.25 8.58 -16.65
C GLU A 253 -3.38 7.62 -15.84
N ALA A 254 -3.23 7.88 -14.53
CA ALA A 254 -2.49 6.99 -13.64
C ALA A 254 -3.13 5.59 -13.58
N LEU A 255 -4.46 5.50 -13.47
CA LEU A 255 -5.17 4.22 -13.49
C LEU A 255 -4.99 3.48 -14.83
N GLY A 256 -5.09 4.20 -15.96
CA GLY A 256 -4.89 3.64 -17.30
C GLY A 256 -3.49 3.05 -17.51
N ALA A 257 -2.46 3.70 -16.96
CA ALA A 257 -1.08 3.23 -17.05
C ALA A 257 -0.78 1.95 -16.24
N ALA A 258 -1.65 1.57 -15.29
CA ALA A 258 -1.42 0.42 -14.42
C ALA A 258 -1.34 -0.92 -15.18
N GLY A 259 -1.95 -1.02 -16.36
CA GLY A 259 -1.89 -2.21 -17.21
C GLY A 259 -0.48 -2.56 -17.69
N GLU A 260 0.40 -1.56 -17.82
CA GLU A 260 1.74 -1.69 -18.41
C GLU A 260 2.87 -1.71 -17.37
N ARG A 261 2.54 -1.53 -16.08
CA ARG A 261 3.52 -1.46 -14.99
C ARG A 261 4.25 -2.79 -14.81
N ASP A 262 5.57 -2.73 -14.64
CA ASP A 262 6.34 -3.88 -14.15
C ASP A 262 5.99 -4.19 -12.68
N LEU A 263 5.66 -5.46 -12.41
CA LEU A 263 5.35 -5.96 -11.06
C LEU A 263 6.39 -6.95 -10.54
N SER A 264 7.56 -6.99 -11.18
CA SER A 264 8.73 -7.67 -10.61
C SER A 264 8.95 -7.19 -9.18
N ALA A 265 9.07 -8.13 -8.26
CA ALA A 265 9.14 -7.81 -6.84
C ALA A 265 10.40 -6.97 -6.55
N VAL A 266 10.20 -5.76 -6.05
CA VAL A 266 11.29 -4.94 -5.54
C VAL A 266 11.71 -5.47 -4.18
N LEU A 267 12.94 -5.97 -4.10
CA LEU A 267 13.56 -6.45 -2.88
C LEU A 267 14.75 -5.57 -2.52
N VAL A 268 14.73 -4.97 -1.33
CA VAL A 268 15.92 -4.34 -0.75
C VAL A 268 16.87 -5.46 -0.35
N LYS A 269 18.01 -5.54 -1.03
CA LYS A 269 19.08 -6.49 -0.74
C LYS A 269 20.13 -5.82 0.13
N ALA A 270 20.66 -6.57 1.09
CA ALA A 270 21.84 -6.19 1.83
C ALA A 270 23.04 -7.02 1.36
N ARG A 271 24.20 -6.38 1.20
CA ARG A 271 25.48 -7.04 0.95
C ARG A 271 26.56 -6.46 1.86
N MET A 272 27.58 -7.25 2.15
CA MET A 272 28.79 -6.78 2.83
C MET A 272 29.80 -6.27 1.81
N GLU A 273 30.41 -5.11 2.06
CA GLU A 273 31.58 -4.60 1.34
C GLU A 273 32.68 -4.27 2.36
N GLY A 274 33.56 -5.25 2.62
CA GLY A 274 34.44 -5.19 3.80
C GLY A 274 33.61 -5.28 5.08
N ASP A 275 33.83 -4.33 5.99
CA ASP A 275 33.07 -4.22 7.25
C ASP A 275 31.76 -3.42 7.11
N ASP A 276 31.56 -2.80 5.95
CA ASP A 276 30.39 -1.96 5.68
C ASP A 276 29.22 -2.78 5.15
N VAL A 277 28.02 -2.36 5.52
CA VAL A 277 26.77 -2.89 4.99
C VAL A 277 26.28 -1.98 3.86
N VAL A 278 26.07 -2.55 2.67
CA VAL A 278 25.46 -1.85 1.54
C VAL A 278 24.07 -2.38 1.28
N LEU A 279 23.09 -1.50 1.38
CA LEU A 279 21.70 -1.74 1.00
C LEU A 279 21.50 -1.26 -0.43
N SER A 280 20.84 -2.05 -1.25
CA SER A 280 20.49 -1.69 -2.63
C SER A 280 19.15 -2.27 -3.01
N ALA A 281 18.33 -1.51 -3.75
CA ALA A 281 17.13 -1.99 -4.40
C ALA A 281 17.33 -1.81 -5.92
N PRO A 282 17.48 -2.90 -6.70
CA PRO A 282 17.64 -2.78 -8.16
C PRO A 282 16.49 -1.98 -8.78
N GLY A 283 16.81 -1.05 -9.69
CA GLY A 283 15.83 -0.11 -10.27
C GLY A 283 15.41 1.04 -9.34
N HIS A 284 15.96 1.08 -8.12
CA HIS A 284 15.70 2.09 -7.11
C HIS A 284 17.00 2.51 -6.38
N GLU A 285 18.01 2.92 -7.15
CA GLU A 285 19.33 3.27 -6.62
C GLU A 285 19.29 4.42 -5.61
N GLU A 286 18.24 5.25 -5.64
CA GLU A 286 18.00 6.35 -4.70
C GLU A 286 17.86 5.89 -3.24
N PHE A 287 17.52 4.62 -3.02
CA PHE A 287 17.47 4.00 -1.70
C PHE A 287 18.76 3.28 -1.31
N THR A 288 19.80 3.34 -2.15
CA THR A 288 21.10 2.77 -1.82
C THR A 288 21.69 3.49 -0.60
N ARG A 289 22.17 2.72 0.36
CA ARG A 289 22.77 3.21 1.61
C ARG A 289 23.99 2.37 1.96
N ARG A 290 25.02 3.04 2.45
CA ARG A 290 26.18 2.43 3.08
C ARG A 290 26.11 2.72 4.57
N LEU A 291 26.04 1.68 5.39
CA LEU A 291 26.06 1.78 6.83
C LEU A 291 27.47 1.39 7.28
N PRO A 292 28.26 2.34 7.83
CA PRO A 292 29.58 2.02 8.36
C PRO A 292 29.46 1.10 9.58
N SER A 293 30.58 0.44 9.92
CA SER A 293 30.76 -0.41 11.10
C SER A 293 30.22 0.21 12.38
#